data_AF-A0A376FAR1-F1
#
_entry.id   AF-A0A376FAR1-F1
#
_cell.length_a   1.000
_cell.length_b   1.000
_cell.length_c   1.000
_cell.angle_alpha   90.00
_cell.angle_beta   90.00
_cell.angle_gamma   90.00
#
_symmetry.space_group_name_H-M   'P 1'
#
loop_
_entity.id
_entity.type
_entity.pdbx_description
1 polymer ?
#
loop_
_entity_poly.entity_id
_entity_poly.type
_entity_poly.pdbx_seq_one_letter_code
_entity_poly.pdbx_strand_id
1 'polypeptide(L)' 'MTRQVEFLDKHAPESALNAIFDRGLVAVINDNDRFLGLITRSDVLTAWRNRLQQ' A
#
# COMPACT_ATOMS: atom_id res chain seq x y z
N MET A 1 -12.50 5.52 14.12
CA MET A 1 -11.28 5.97 13.41
C MET A 1 -10.10 5.20 13.97
N THR A 2 -9.33 4.49 13.13
CA THR A 2 -8.10 3.81 13.60
C THR A 2 -6.99 4.84 13.80
N ARG A 3 -6.16 4.66 14.84
CA ARG A 3 -4.99 5.51 15.12
C ARG A 3 -3.68 4.89 14.63
N GLN A 4 -3.73 3.64 14.16
CA GLN A 4 -2.56 2.88 13.77
C GLN A 4 -2.50 2.86 12.24
N VAL A 5 -1.50 3.57 11.71
CA VAL A 5 -1.16 3.62 10.29
C VAL A 5 0.30 3.25 10.13
N GLU A 6 0.62 2.55 9.05
CA GLU A 6 1.99 2.16 8.71
C GLU A 6 2.44 2.98 7.51
N PHE A 7 3.58 3.65 7.65
CA PHE A 7 4.19 4.42 6.57
C PHE A 7 5.12 3.53 5.77
N LEU A 8 5.07 3.65 4.46
CA LEU A 8 5.94 2.94 3.54
C LEU A 8 6.57 3.94 2.56
N ASP A 9 7.89 3.88 2.43
CA ASP A 9 8.59 4.65 1.41
C ASP A 9 8.21 4.15 0.00
N LYS A 10 8.03 5.07 -0.96
CA LYS A 10 7.63 4.72 -2.33
C LYS A 10 8.61 3.78 -3.05
N HIS A 11 9.86 3.72 -2.60
CA HIS A 11 10.90 2.85 -3.17
C HIS A 11 10.96 1.48 -2.49
N ALA A 12 10.16 1.25 -1.44
CA ALA A 12 10.06 -0.07 -0.84
C ALA A 12 9.51 -1.10 -1.84
N PRO A 13 9.95 -2.36 -1.76
CA PRO A 13 9.44 -3.41 -2.64
C PRO A 13 7.93 -3.63 -2.42
N GLU A 14 7.20 -3.98 -3.49
CA GLU A 14 5.74 -4.26 -3.42
C GLU A 14 5.42 -5.33 -2.36
N SER A 15 6.32 -6.29 -2.13
CA SER A 15 6.17 -7.32 -1.09
C SER A 15 6.10 -6.77 0.34
N ALA A 16 6.58 -5.56 0.61
CA ALA A 16 6.47 -4.92 1.92
C ALA A 16 5.00 -4.59 2.28
N LEU A 17 4.13 -4.45 1.29
CA LEU A 17 2.70 -4.25 1.50
C LEU A 17 2.03 -5.46 2.18
N ASN A 18 2.55 -6.68 1.96
CA ASN A 18 1.97 -7.91 2.51
C ASN A 18 1.93 -7.87 4.04
N ALA A 19 3.03 -7.49 4.69
CA ALA A 19 3.11 -7.43 6.15
C ALA A 19 2.13 -6.39 6.76
N ILE A 20 1.88 -5.29 6.05
CA ILE A 20 0.90 -4.27 6.45
C ILE A 20 -0.51 -4.83 6.32
N PHE A 21 -0.80 -5.51 5.20
CA PHE A 21 -2.13 -6.05 4.93
C PHE A 21 -2.47 -7.27 5.78
N ASP A 22 -1.51 -8.10 6.16
CA ASP A 22 -1.71 -9.24 7.06
C ASP A 22 -2.22 -8.81 8.43
N ARG A 23 -1.89 -7.59 8.84
CA ARG A 23 -2.40 -6.93 10.05
C ARG A 23 -3.75 -6.23 9.86
N GLY A 24 -4.31 -6.27 8.65
CA GLY A 24 -5.57 -5.59 8.31
C GLY A 24 -5.45 -4.07 8.22
N LEU A 25 -4.24 -3.53 8.02
CA LEU A 25 -4.00 -2.09 7.92
C LEU A 25 -3.95 -1.61 6.46
N VAL A 26 -3.96 -0.28 6.31
CA VAL A 26 -3.68 0.40 5.04
C VAL A 26 -2.24 0.94 5.04
N ALA A 27 -1.60 0.97 3.88
CA ALA A 27 -0.27 1.53 3.73
C ALA A 27 -0.36 3.02 3.39
N VAL A 28 0.35 3.85 4.15
CA VAL A 28 0.51 5.29 3.88
C VAL A 28 1.81 5.48 3.11
N ILE A 29 1.74 5.87 1.85
CA ILE A 29 2.92 5.97 0.99
C ILE A 29 3.52 7.37 1.07
N ASN A 30 4.82 7.43 1.38
CA ASN A 30 5.57 8.67 1.44
C ASN A 30 6.78 8.67 0.51
N ASP A 31 7.28 9.86 0.19
CA ASP A 31 8.54 10.12 -0.50
C ASP A 31 9.26 11.27 0.21
N ASN A 32 10.34 10.99 0.93
CA ASN A 32 11.06 11.99 1.73
C ASN A 32 10.11 12.83 2.61
N ASP A 33 9.32 12.18 3.46
CA ASP A 33 8.27 12.76 4.33
C ASP A 33 7.07 13.40 3.62
N ARG A 34 7.04 13.43 2.29
CA ARG A 34 5.87 13.88 1.54
C ARG A 34 4.87 12.75 1.37
N PHE A 35 3.65 12.94 1.87
CA PHE A 35 2.53 12.03 1.62
C PHE A 35 2.16 11.99 0.12
N LEU A 36 2.09 10.79 -0.44
CA LEU A 36 1.71 10.54 -1.83
C LEU A 36 0.31 9.94 -1.96
N GLY A 37 -0.10 9.11 -1.01
CA GLY A 37 -1.39 8.44 -1.07
C GLY A 37 -1.50 7.26 -0.13
N LEU A 38 -2.66 6.59 -0.17
CA LEU A 38 -2.91 5.36 0.56
C LEU A 38 -2.99 4.20 -0.43
N ILE A 39 -2.47 3.04 -0.04
CA ILE A 39 -2.70 1.79 -0.75
C ILE A 39 -3.43 0.82 0.18
N THR A 40 -4.52 0.26 -0.33
CA THR A 40 -5.30 -0.80 0.29
C THR A 40 -5.06 -2.14 -0.41
N ARG A 41 -5.51 -3.24 0.22
CA ARG A 41 -5.51 -4.56 -0.42
C ARG A 41 -6.31 -4.58 -1.74
N SER A 42 -7.41 -3.84 -1.80
CA SER A 42 -8.26 -3.76 -2.99
C SER A 42 -7.56 -3.07 -4.17
N ASP A 43 -6.69 -2.09 -3.90
CA ASP A 43 -5.92 -1.41 -4.96
C ASP A 43 -4.94 -2.39 -5.63
N VAL A 44 -4.25 -3.23 -4.85
CA VAL A 44 -3.35 -4.27 -5.38
C VAL A 44 -4.11 -5.29 -6.23
N LEU A 45 -5.25 -5.78 -5.74
CA LEU A 45 -6.11 -6.69 -6.51
C LEU A 45 -6.60 -6.05 -7.82
N THR A 46 -6.92 -4.75 -7.79
CA THR A 46 -7.34 -3.99 -8.97
C THR A 46 -6.18 -3.83 -9.95
N ALA A 47 -4.98 -3.49 -9.48
CA ALA A 47 -3.79 -3.39 -10.31
C ALA A 47 -3.44 -4.73 -10.98
N TRP A 48 -3.51 -5.85 -10.24
CA TRP A 48 -3.28 -7.18 -10.80
C TRP A 48 -4.35 -7.58 -11.82
N ARG A 49 -5.62 -7.29 -11.56
CA ARG A 49 -6.71 -7.50 -12.54
C ARG A 49 -6.42 -6.75 -13.84
N ASN A 50 -6.00 -5.49 -13.75
CA ASN A 50 -5.69 -4.67 -14.92
C ASN A 50 -4.47 -5.15 -15.70
N ARG A 51 -3.52 -5.87 -15.05
CA ARG A 51 -2.38 -6.51 -15.72
C ARG A 51 -2.80 -7.76 -16.50
N LEU A 52 -3.83 -8.48 -16.07
CA LEU A 52 -4.35 -9.68 -16.76
C LEU A 52 -5.20 -9.35 -17.99
N GLN A 53 -5.73 -8.12 -18.09
CA GLN A 53 -6.53 -7.66 -19.23
C GLN A 53 -5.71 -7.01 -20.35
N GLN A 54 -4.38 -6.95 -20.20
CA GLN A 54 -3.42 -6.48 -21.20
C GLN A 54 -2.81 -7.67 -21.94
#